data_AF-A0A1G4X8W5-F1
#
_entry.id   AF-A0A1G4X8W5-F1
#
_cell.length_a   1.000
_cell.length_b   1.000
_cell.length_c   1.000
_cell.angle_alpha   90.00
_cell.angle_beta   90.00
_cell.angle_gamma   90.00
#
_symmetry.space_group_name_H-M   'P 1'
#
loop_
_entity.id
_entity.type
_entity.pdbx_description
1 polymer ?
#
loop_
_entity_poly.entity_id
_entity_poly.type
_entity_poly.pdbx_seq_one_letter_code
_entity_poly.pdbx_strand_id
1 'polypeptide(L)'
;MLRARLLAVLLGVVGVLALAGPASAHVGDGRAGSDFDGAVLSVTPDLPGVTVRVLQFGDELEVVNSTGTELEVPGYSGEPYLRIGPDGVWRNRLSPATTINLDRYGRTPLPADADPDPAAEPDWVQVSTQPQYTWHDHRTHWMSEGQLPPAVAADPTVDHTVFAWTVPMTYGERDVEVAGELTWSPPPPAWLLWPVYVVLLSLVVLAGLRGPAALGGALGLGAAASLWHALATPAPAVTQGGHLGAVLSALLPALLVTGVAVLGVRAARRGRGGLTGVLAVVAGWLLLVQGLPDVDVLWTAHVLTTGPTLLGRAAVAVLLAGGAGLVVGGVLAARRSRDAGSATVPA
;
A
#
# COMPACT_ATOMS: atom_id res chain seq x y z
N MET A 1 -30.72 1.96 28.50
CA MET A 1 -30.86 2.97 27.43
C MET A 1 -29.52 3.53 26.92
N LEU A 2 -28.62 4.01 27.78
CA LEU A 2 -27.31 4.55 27.35
C LEU A 2 -26.43 3.57 26.55
N ARG A 3 -26.38 2.30 26.96
CA ARG A 3 -25.63 1.23 26.25
C ARG A 3 -26.16 0.94 24.84
N ALA A 4 -27.48 0.99 24.65
CA ALA A 4 -28.11 0.75 23.36
C ALA A 4 -27.88 1.95 22.40
N ARG A 5 -27.91 3.18 22.93
CA ARG A 5 -27.59 4.40 22.17
C ARG A 5 -26.13 4.44 21.74
N LEU A 6 -25.19 4.06 22.63
CA LEU A 6 -23.77 3.96 22.29
C LEU A 6 -23.51 2.89 21.23
N LEU A 7 -24.14 1.72 21.34
CA LEU A 7 -24.02 0.65 20.33
C LEU A 7 -24.58 1.10 18.97
N ALA A 8 -25.73 1.78 18.97
CA ALA A 8 -26.34 2.31 17.74
C ALA A 8 -25.48 3.39 17.09
N VAL A 9 -24.89 4.29 17.88
CA VAL A 9 -23.94 5.30 17.36
C VAL A 9 -22.69 4.62 16.81
N LEU A 10 -22.14 3.62 17.50
CA LEU A 10 -20.96 2.91 17.04
C LEU A 10 -21.23 2.13 15.74
N LEU A 11 -22.36 1.45 15.65
CA LEU A 11 -22.81 0.76 14.43
C LEU A 11 -23.09 1.76 13.31
N GLY A 12 -23.61 2.94 13.63
CA GLY A 12 -23.78 4.04 12.67
C GLY A 12 -22.44 4.55 12.14
N VAL A 13 -21.46 4.75 13.01
CA VAL A 13 -20.10 5.15 12.60
C VAL A 13 -19.44 4.07 11.76
N VAL A 14 -19.51 2.80 12.16
CA VAL A 14 -18.98 1.67 11.37
C VAL A 14 -19.71 1.57 10.02
N GLY A 15 -21.03 1.75 9.99
CA GLY A 15 -21.81 1.74 8.75
C GLY A 15 -21.45 2.89 7.81
N VAL A 16 -21.24 4.10 8.34
CA VAL A 16 -20.77 5.26 7.55
C VAL A 16 -19.34 5.04 7.04
N LEU A 17 -18.45 4.46 7.85
CA LEU A 17 -17.08 4.14 7.44
C LEU A 17 -17.03 2.99 6.41
N ALA A 18 -17.98 2.05 6.43
CA ALA A 18 -18.11 1.01 5.42
C ALA A 18 -18.69 1.53 4.09
N LEU A 19 -19.38 2.68 4.11
CA LEU A 19 -19.90 3.37 2.92
C LEU A 19 -18.90 4.39 2.37
N ALA A 20 -17.89 4.79 3.14
CA ALA A 20 -16.72 5.41 2.57
C ALA A 20 -16.06 4.36 1.68
N GLY A 21 -16.18 4.53 0.35
CA GLY A 21 -15.37 3.75 -0.58
C GLY A 21 -13.89 3.86 -0.20
N PRO A 22 -13.04 2.93 -0.66
CA PRO A 22 -11.60 3.08 -0.49
C PRO A 22 -11.24 4.53 -0.82
N ALA A 23 -10.69 5.27 0.14
CA ALA A 23 -10.13 6.56 -0.21
C ALA A 23 -9.13 6.25 -1.32
N SER A 24 -9.33 6.82 -2.50
CA SER A 24 -8.46 6.67 -3.66
C SER A 24 -7.15 7.44 -3.43
N ALA A 25 -6.52 7.16 -2.28
CA ALA A 25 -5.26 7.68 -1.79
C ALA A 25 -4.19 6.56 -1.77
N HIS A 26 -4.51 5.39 -2.33
CA HIS A 26 -3.50 4.38 -2.59
C HIS A 26 -2.64 4.82 -3.78
N VAL A 27 -1.33 4.71 -3.58
CA VAL A 27 -0.26 4.94 -4.56
C VAL A 27 -0.13 3.66 -5.38
N GLY A 28 0.02 3.78 -6.69
CA GLY A 28 0.14 2.63 -7.57
C GLY A 28 -1.13 1.79 -7.65
N ASP A 29 -1.11 0.80 -8.52
CA ASP A 29 -2.20 -0.14 -8.82
C ASP A 29 -2.66 -1.03 -7.63
N GLY A 30 -2.43 -0.61 -6.38
CA GLY A 30 -2.95 -1.27 -5.18
C GLY A 30 -2.20 -2.55 -4.80
N ARG A 31 -0.89 -2.62 -5.07
CA ARG A 31 -0.02 -3.73 -4.64
C ARG A 31 0.91 -3.29 -3.52
N ALA A 32 1.01 -4.10 -2.47
CA ALA A 32 1.97 -3.89 -1.39
C ALA A 32 3.06 -4.97 -1.38
N GLY A 33 2.95 -5.98 -2.23
CA GLY A 33 3.95 -7.03 -2.40
C GLY A 33 4.11 -7.47 -3.86
N SER A 34 5.30 -7.96 -4.18
CA SER A 34 5.66 -8.45 -5.52
C SER A 34 6.77 -9.49 -5.43
N ASP A 35 6.80 -10.43 -6.39
CA ASP A 35 7.94 -11.33 -6.58
C ASP A 35 9.01 -10.71 -7.49
N PHE A 36 8.65 -9.63 -8.19
CA PHE A 36 9.58 -8.76 -8.90
C PHE A 36 10.04 -7.60 -8.03
N ASP A 37 11.22 -7.08 -8.30
CA ASP A 37 11.73 -5.84 -7.71
C ASP A 37 12.52 -5.04 -8.74
N GLY A 38 12.21 -3.76 -8.85
CA GLY A 38 12.81 -2.85 -9.82
C GLY A 38 13.68 -1.82 -9.11
N ALA A 39 14.88 -1.57 -9.61
CA ALA A 39 15.82 -0.66 -8.96
C ALA A 39 16.52 0.26 -9.98
N VAL A 40 16.64 1.54 -9.62
CA VAL A 40 17.57 2.47 -10.28
C VAL A 40 18.99 2.11 -9.80
N LEU A 41 19.89 1.83 -10.73
CA LEU A 41 21.30 1.55 -10.44
C LEU A 41 22.15 2.81 -10.59
N SER A 42 21.85 3.67 -11.56
CA SER A 42 22.59 4.93 -11.76
C SER A 42 21.78 5.99 -12.51
N VAL A 43 22.16 7.25 -12.29
CA VAL A 43 21.77 8.41 -13.10
C VAL A 43 23.07 9.07 -13.57
N THR A 44 23.27 9.14 -14.89
CA THR A 44 24.54 9.60 -15.47
C THR A 44 24.30 10.70 -16.51
N PRO A 45 24.95 11.88 -16.38
CA PRO A 45 25.81 12.29 -15.27
C PRO A 45 25.02 12.45 -13.96
N ASP A 46 25.73 12.51 -12.83
CA ASP A 46 25.08 12.82 -11.54
C ASP A 46 24.45 14.22 -11.60
N LEU A 47 23.23 14.34 -11.09
CA LEU A 47 22.41 15.55 -11.15
C LEU A 47 22.00 15.98 -9.73
N PRO A 48 22.83 16.78 -9.03
CA PRO A 48 22.47 17.30 -7.73
C PRO A 48 21.13 18.05 -7.75
N GLY A 49 20.18 17.59 -6.93
CA GLY A 49 18.84 18.17 -6.84
C GLY A 49 17.79 17.51 -7.75
N VAL A 50 18.19 16.53 -8.57
CA VAL A 50 17.28 15.61 -9.26
C VAL A 50 17.34 14.25 -8.58
N THR A 51 16.20 13.69 -8.21
CA THR A 51 16.11 12.31 -7.72
C THR A 51 15.20 11.51 -8.63
N VAL A 52 15.66 10.33 -9.04
CA VAL A 52 14.87 9.34 -9.78
C VAL A 52 14.75 8.10 -8.93
N ARG A 53 13.53 7.57 -8.79
CA ARG A 53 13.29 6.32 -8.05
C ARG A 53 12.28 5.47 -8.77
N VAL A 54 12.45 4.16 -8.62
CA VAL A 54 11.40 3.19 -8.94
C VAL A 54 10.45 3.11 -7.75
N LEU A 55 9.16 3.09 -8.04
CA LEU A 55 8.08 2.81 -7.11
C LEU A 55 7.40 1.49 -7.52
N GLN A 56 6.63 0.90 -6.60
CA GLN A 56 5.73 -0.23 -6.91
C GLN A 56 6.45 -1.39 -7.63
N PHE A 57 7.68 -1.69 -7.21
CA PHE A 57 8.48 -2.82 -7.70
C PHE A 57 8.81 -2.79 -9.21
N GLY A 58 8.92 -1.59 -9.79
CA GLY A 58 9.21 -1.40 -11.22
C GLY A 58 8.04 -0.86 -12.02
N ASP A 59 6.84 -0.79 -11.45
CA ASP A 59 5.65 -0.35 -12.20
C ASP A 59 5.70 1.15 -12.53
N GLU A 60 6.19 1.96 -11.59
CA GLU A 60 6.19 3.41 -11.68
C GLU A 60 7.60 3.97 -11.53
N LEU A 61 7.89 5.05 -12.26
CA LEU A 61 9.03 5.92 -12.02
C LEU A 61 8.56 7.24 -11.41
N GLU A 62 9.27 7.70 -10.38
CA GLU A 62 9.12 9.05 -9.85
C GLU A 62 10.39 9.86 -10.10
N VAL A 63 10.19 11.06 -10.61
CA VAL A 63 11.22 12.08 -10.72
C VAL A 63 10.83 13.27 -9.86
N VAL A 64 11.78 13.76 -9.06
CA VAL A 64 11.71 15.04 -8.36
C VAL A 64 12.87 15.90 -8.84
N ASN A 65 12.58 17.08 -9.39
CA ASN A 65 13.59 18.01 -9.91
C ASN A 65 13.52 19.35 -9.16
N SER A 66 14.24 19.46 -8.04
CA SER A 66 14.25 20.70 -7.23
C SER A 66 15.17 21.79 -7.77
N THR A 67 15.64 21.66 -9.01
CA THR A 67 16.61 22.58 -9.61
C THR A 67 15.92 23.70 -10.41
N GLY A 68 16.70 24.68 -10.87
CA GLY A 68 16.22 25.73 -11.78
C GLY A 68 16.25 25.33 -13.27
N THR A 69 16.61 24.09 -13.61
CA THR A 69 16.75 23.61 -14.99
C THR A 69 15.75 22.50 -15.24
N GLU A 70 15.08 22.58 -16.37
CA GLU A 70 14.08 21.59 -16.77
C GLU A 70 14.73 20.26 -17.16
N LEU A 71 14.06 19.17 -16.79
CA LEU A 71 14.37 17.81 -17.21
C LEU A 71 13.26 17.34 -18.15
N GLU A 72 13.63 16.94 -19.36
CA GLU A 72 12.74 16.34 -20.34
C GLU A 72 12.85 14.82 -20.30
N VAL A 73 11.72 14.14 -20.41
CA VAL A 73 11.66 12.69 -20.57
C VAL A 73 10.96 12.41 -21.90
N PRO A 74 11.63 11.81 -22.89
CA PRO A 74 11.01 11.40 -24.14
C PRO A 74 10.12 10.16 -23.94
N GLY A 75 9.13 10.03 -24.81
CA GLY A 75 8.28 8.85 -24.94
C GLY A 75 9.01 7.69 -25.61
N TYR A 76 8.28 6.60 -25.82
CA TYR A 76 8.87 5.33 -26.26
C TYR A 76 9.41 5.34 -27.69
N SER A 77 8.98 6.30 -28.52
CA SER A 77 9.50 6.49 -29.89
C SER A 77 10.53 7.62 -29.97
N GLY A 78 10.87 8.26 -28.84
CA GLY A 78 11.73 9.45 -28.79
C GLY A 78 10.95 10.76 -28.89
N GLU A 79 9.62 10.71 -28.93
CA GLU A 79 8.76 11.90 -29.00
C GLU A 79 8.75 12.71 -27.70
N PRO A 80 8.54 14.04 -27.74
CA PRO A 80 8.42 14.83 -26.52
C PRO A 80 7.27 14.32 -25.65
N TYR A 81 7.55 13.94 -24.39
CA TYR A 81 6.53 13.36 -23.50
C TYR A 81 6.33 14.16 -22.20
N LEU A 82 7.37 14.29 -21.37
CA LEU A 82 7.29 15.05 -20.11
C LEU A 82 8.36 16.14 -20.04
N ARG A 83 7.99 17.24 -19.40
CA ARG A 83 8.91 18.30 -18.95
C ARG A 83 8.68 18.52 -17.47
N ILE A 84 9.73 18.38 -16.66
CA ILE A 84 9.68 18.42 -15.20
C ILE A 84 10.68 19.48 -14.72
N GLY A 85 10.18 20.53 -14.08
CA GLY A 85 11.02 21.64 -13.64
C GLY A 85 10.37 22.50 -12.54
N PRO A 86 10.98 23.66 -12.21
CA PRO A 86 10.54 24.52 -11.10
C PRO A 86 9.13 25.09 -11.29
N ASP A 87 8.68 25.23 -12.54
CA ASP A 87 7.35 25.73 -12.89
C ASP A 87 6.27 24.63 -12.95
N GLY A 88 6.63 23.41 -12.53
CA GLY A 88 5.75 22.26 -12.48
C GLY A 88 6.04 21.22 -13.56
N VAL A 89 5.02 20.45 -13.91
CA VAL A 89 5.10 19.33 -14.86
C VAL A 89 4.18 19.59 -16.03
N TRP A 90 4.73 19.45 -17.23
CA TRP A 90 4.01 19.51 -18.49
C TRP A 90 4.07 18.16 -19.18
N ARG A 91 2.94 17.70 -19.69
CA ARG A 91 2.81 16.45 -20.43
C ARG A 91 2.27 16.74 -21.82
N ASN A 92 2.93 16.20 -22.83
CA ASN A 92 2.49 16.35 -24.22
C ASN A 92 1.25 15.48 -24.44
N ARG A 93 0.09 16.09 -24.68
CA ARG A 93 -1.16 15.38 -24.94
C ARG A 93 -1.07 14.48 -26.18
N LEU A 94 -0.26 14.85 -27.17
CA LEU A 94 -0.11 14.12 -28.44
C LEU A 94 0.86 12.93 -28.33
N SER A 95 1.71 12.84 -27.30
CA SER A 95 2.62 11.71 -27.17
C SER A 95 1.85 10.40 -26.92
N PRO A 96 2.11 9.31 -27.66
CA PRO A 96 1.59 7.98 -27.38
C PRO A 96 1.83 7.53 -25.93
N ALA A 97 2.97 7.89 -25.34
CA ALA A 97 3.30 7.58 -23.95
C ALA A 97 2.28 8.17 -22.96
N THR A 98 1.63 9.30 -23.28
CA THR A 98 0.55 9.86 -22.45
C THR A 98 -0.62 8.92 -22.28
N THR A 99 -0.97 8.14 -23.31
CA THR A 99 -2.07 7.17 -23.23
C THR A 99 -1.60 5.79 -22.80
N ILE A 100 -0.47 5.32 -23.32
CA ILE A 100 0.10 4.01 -23.00
C ILE A 100 0.32 3.89 -21.48
N ASN A 101 0.81 4.96 -20.83
CA ASN A 101 1.11 4.97 -19.40
C ASN A 101 -0.11 5.17 -18.48
N LEU A 102 -1.34 5.23 -19.02
CA LEU A 102 -2.57 5.24 -18.21
C LEU A 102 -2.97 3.84 -17.73
N ASP A 103 -2.42 2.81 -18.35
CA ASP A 103 -2.67 1.41 -18.00
C ASP A 103 -1.32 0.71 -17.87
N ARG A 104 -1.13 0.00 -16.76
CA ARG A 104 0.10 -0.75 -16.48
C ARG A 104 0.50 -1.70 -17.61
N TYR A 105 -0.44 -2.23 -18.39
CA TYR A 105 -0.14 -3.15 -19.50
C TYR A 105 -0.34 -2.51 -20.88
N GLY A 106 -0.49 -1.19 -20.96
CA GLY A 106 -0.64 -0.45 -22.22
C GLY A 106 -1.91 -0.80 -23.00
N ARG A 107 -2.98 -1.20 -22.30
CA ARG A 107 -4.23 -1.67 -22.95
C ARG A 107 -5.16 -0.55 -23.39
N THR A 108 -4.87 0.69 -22.98
CA THR A 108 -5.70 1.84 -23.33
C THR A 108 -5.52 2.15 -24.82
N PRO A 109 -6.61 2.17 -25.63
CA PRO A 109 -6.50 2.48 -27.05
C PRO A 109 -5.92 3.88 -27.28
N LEU A 110 -4.95 3.98 -28.20
CA LEU A 110 -4.34 5.26 -28.57
C LEU A 110 -5.38 6.18 -29.25
N PRO A 111 -5.41 7.49 -28.91
CA PRO A 111 -6.15 8.49 -29.66
C PRO A 111 -5.70 8.55 -31.13
N ALA A 112 -6.61 8.90 -32.02
CA ALA A 112 -6.31 9.01 -33.45
C ALA A 112 -5.32 10.13 -33.79
N ASP A 113 -5.20 11.12 -32.90
CA ASP A 113 -4.29 12.25 -32.99
C ASP A 113 -2.99 12.07 -32.19
N ALA A 114 -2.72 10.87 -31.64
CA ALA A 114 -1.43 10.58 -31.03
C ALA A 114 -0.33 10.56 -32.11
N ASP A 115 0.77 11.27 -31.86
CA ASP A 115 1.87 11.47 -32.81
C ASP A 115 3.18 10.90 -32.24
N PRO A 116 3.70 9.78 -32.80
CA PRO A 116 4.94 9.17 -32.36
C PRO A 116 6.20 9.84 -32.95
N ASP A 117 6.08 10.85 -33.82
CA ASP A 117 7.24 11.47 -34.46
C ASP A 117 8.07 12.28 -33.43
N PRO A 118 9.38 12.01 -33.28
CA PRO A 118 10.29 12.81 -32.46
C PRO A 118 10.31 14.31 -32.78
N ALA A 119 9.97 14.67 -34.01
CA ALA A 119 9.93 16.06 -34.48
C ALA A 119 8.53 16.68 -34.44
N ALA A 120 7.50 15.97 -33.96
CA ALA A 120 6.15 16.50 -33.86
C ALA A 120 6.10 17.73 -32.92
N GLU A 121 5.33 18.74 -33.29
CA GLU A 121 5.10 19.89 -32.42
C GLU A 121 4.24 19.45 -31.21
N PRO A 122 4.76 19.56 -29.98
CA PRO A 122 4.05 19.05 -28.80
C PRO A 122 2.88 19.95 -28.39
N ASP A 123 1.81 19.34 -27.88
CA ASP A 123 0.69 20.02 -27.23
C ASP A 123 0.83 19.90 -25.70
N TRP A 124 1.53 20.87 -25.11
CA TRP A 124 1.88 20.85 -23.69
C TRP A 124 0.67 21.18 -22.79
N VAL A 125 0.34 20.25 -21.90
CA VAL A 125 -0.67 20.44 -20.86
C VAL A 125 0.00 20.36 -19.49
N GLN A 126 -0.20 21.39 -18.65
CA GLN A 126 0.31 21.36 -17.27
C GLN A 126 -0.50 20.36 -16.45
N VAL A 127 0.16 19.37 -15.86
CA VAL A 127 -0.46 18.30 -15.06
C VAL A 127 -0.14 18.40 -13.58
N SER A 128 0.85 19.21 -13.20
CA SER A 128 1.23 19.51 -11.82
C SER A 128 1.87 20.88 -11.71
N THR A 129 1.68 21.56 -10.58
CA THR A 129 2.41 22.78 -10.21
C THR A 129 3.63 22.49 -9.33
N GLN A 130 3.85 21.23 -8.96
CA GLN A 130 5.00 20.78 -8.18
C GLN A 130 6.09 20.25 -9.11
N PRO A 131 7.38 20.36 -8.74
CA PRO A 131 8.50 19.88 -9.55
C PRO A 131 8.72 18.37 -9.41
N GLN A 132 7.64 17.59 -9.35
CA GLN A 132 7.67 16.14 -9.21
C GLN A 132 6.56 15.48 -10.01
N TYR A 133 6.88 14.32 -10.58
CA TYR A 133 5.92 13.52 -11.33
C TYR A 133 6.17 12.03 -11.18
N THR A 134 5.08 11.27 -11.18
CA THR A 134 5.08 9.81 -11.19
C THR A 134 4.26 9.33 -12.36
N TRP A 135 4.78 8.33 -13.08
CA TRP A 135 4.08 7.70 -14.20
C TRP A 135 4.43 6.21 -14.26
N HIS A 136 3.55 5.41 -14.86
CA HIS A 136 3.87 4.03 -15.22
C HIS A 136 4.90 4.02 -16.34
N ASP A 137 6.00 3.28 -16.18
CA ASP A 137 7.02 3.18 -17.21
C ASP A 137 7.24 1.73 -17.64
N HIS A 138 6.77 1.41 -18.85
CA HIS A 138 6.76 0.05 -19.39
C HIS A 138 8.17 -0.47 -19.72
N ARG A 139 9.20 0.39 -19.65
CA ARG A 139 10.61 -0.05 -19.73
C ARG A 139 11.08 -0.71 -18.45
N THR A 140 10.42 -0.45 -17.32
CA THR A 140 10.95 -0.77 -15.98
C THR A 140 10.28 -1.98 -15.31
N HIS A 141 9.24 -2.57 -15.91
CA HIS A 141 8.60 -3.78 -15.39
C HIS A 141 8.25 -4.80 -16.47
N TRP A 142 7.90 -6.00 -16.01
CA TRP A 142 7.41 -7.07 -16.86
C TRP A 142 5.98 -6.78 -17.37
N MET A 143 5.80 -6.76 -18.69
CA MET A 143 4.54 -6.37 -19.36
C MET A 143 3.59 -7.54 -19.64
N SER A 144 4.07 -8.79 -19.60
CA SER A 144 3.26 -9.96 -19.94
C SER A 144 2.47 -10.45 -18.73
N GLU A 145 1.27 -9.90 -18.54
CA GLU A 145 0.38 -10.29 -17.44
C GLU A 145 0.10 -11.80 -17.44
N GLY A 146 0.18 -12.41 -16.25
CA GLY A 146 -0.13 -13.83 -16.06
C GLY A 146 0.91 -14.80 -16.63
N GLN A 147 2.03 -14.29 -17.15
CA GLN A 147 3.13 -15.11 -17.66
C GLN A 147 4.42 -14.74 -16.93
N LEU A 148 5.19 -15.75 -16.52
CA LEU A 148 6.53 -15.51 -15.98
C LEU A 148 7.52 -15.30 -17.13
N PRO A 149 8.58 -14.49 -16.92
CA PRO A 149 9.71 -14.45 -17.84
C PRO A 149 10.24 -15.87 -18.10
N PRO A 150 10.68 -16.22 -19.33
CA PRO A 150 11.05 -17.59 -19.67
C PRO A 150 12.09 -18.23 -18.74
N ALA A 151 13.10 -17.46 -18.30
CA ALA A 151 14.12 -17.94 -17.36
C ALA A 151 13.53 -18.25 -15.97
N VAL A 152 12.65 -17.37 -15.46
CA VAL A 152 11.93 -17.55 -14.19
C VAL A 152 10.99 -18.75 -14.28
N ALA A 153 10.27 -18.92 -15.39
CA ALA A 153 9.37 -20.04 -15.61
C ALA A 153 10.11 -21.40 -15.61
N ALA A 154 11.36 -21.42 -16.08
CA ALA A 154 12.19 -22.62 -16.11
C ALA A 154 12.67 -23.06 -14.73
N ASP A 155 12.96 -22.11 -13.83
CA ASP A 155 13.32 -22.39 -12.44
C ASP A 155 12.83 -21.29 -11.48
N PRO A 156 11.56 -21.35 -11.02
CA PRO A 156 10.97 -20.35 -10.13
C PRO A 156 11.34 -20.62 -8.66
N THR A 157 12.53 -21.15 -8.38
CA THR A 157 12.98 -21.42 -7.01
C THR A 157 14.29 -20.73 -6.63
N VAL A 158 14.87 -19.98 -7.56
CA VAL A 158 16.15 -19.25 -7.40
C VAL A 158 16.03 -17.82 -7.90
N ASP A 159 16.77 -16.87 -7.34
CA ASP A 159 16.72 -15.49 -7.81
C ASP A 159 17.13 -15.34 -9.29
N HIS A 160 16.48 -14.42 -10.02
CA HIS A 160 16.80 -14.09 -11.41
C HIS A 160 16.93 -12.58 -11.61
N THR A 161 17.94 -12.16 -12.39
CA THR A 161 17.86 -10.88 -13.09
C THR A 161 17.00 -11.09 -14.34
N VAL A 162 15.90 -10.35 -14.46
CA VAL A 162 14.96 -10.49 -15.58
C VAL A 162 15.46 -9.72 -16.79
N PHE A 163 15.77 -8.43 -16.63
CA PHE A 163 16.43 -7.60 -17.63
C PHE A 163 17.02 -6.34 -16.99
N ALA A 164 18.01 -5.75 -17.67
CA ALA A 164 18.44 -4.37 -17.43
C ALA A 164 17.60 -3.41 -18.29
N TRP A 165 17.39 -2.20 -17.82
CA TRP A 165 16.61 -1.16 -18.51
C TRP A 165 17.29 0.20 -18.43
N THR A 166 16.94 1.07 -19.38
CA THR A 166 17.40 2.46 -19.43
C THR A 166 16.25 3.40 -19.78
N VAL A 167 16.19 4.54 -19.11
CA VAL A 167 15.30 5.66 -19.44
C VAL A 167 16.16 6.86 -19.81
N PRO A 168 16.22 7.26 -21.09
CA PRO A 168 16.89 8.48 -21.50
C PRO A 168 16.11 9.70 -21.00
N MET A 169 16.83 10.77 -20.68
CA MET A 169 16.31 12.07 -20.28
C MET A 169 17.23 13.17 -20.80
N THR A 170 16.75 14.41 -20.81
CA THR A 170 17.55 15.58 -21.20
C THR A 170 17.44 16.65 -20.13
N TYR A 171 18.56 17.06 -19.53
CA TYR A 171 18.61 18.11 -18.52
C TYR A 171 19.14 19.41 -19.13
N GLY A 172 18.23 20.32 -19.48
CA GLY A 172 18.52 21.46 -20.35
C GLY A 172 18.99 20.98 -21.72
N GLU A 173 20.29 21.08 -22.01
CA GLU A 173 20.91 20.61 -23.27
C GLU A 173 21.78 19.35 -23.07
N ARG A 174 21.81 18.78 -21.86
CA ARG A 174 22.67 17.65 -21.52
C ARG A 174 21.89 16.34 -21.52
N ASP A 175 22.39 15.35 -22.27
CA ASP A 175 21.86 13.99 -22.22
C ASP A 175 22.10 13.35 -20.85
N VAL A 176 21.09 12.63 -20.38
CA VAL A 176 21.06 11.94 -19.10
C VAL A 176 20.53 10.53 -19.34
N GLU A 177 21.21 9.54 -18.77
CA GLU A 177 20.76 8.15 -18.77
C GLU A 177 20.44 7.71 -17.35
N VAL A 178 19.21 7.23 -17.14
CA VAL A 178 18.84 6.50 -15.93
C VAL A 178 18.89 5.02 -16.23
N ALA A 179 19.84 4.31 -15.64
CA ALA A 179 19.98 2.86 -15.82
C ALA A 179 19.51 2.11 -14.57
N GLY A 180 18.88 0.97 -14.79
CA GLY A 180 18.37 0.11 -13.73
C GLY A 180 18.17 -1.34 -14.15
N GLU A 181 17.57 -2.11 -13.26
CA GLU A 181 17.25 -3.51 -13.51
C GLU A 181 15.90 -3.92 -12.92
N LEU A 182 15.37 -5.02 -13.44
CA LEU A 182 14.26 -5.75 -12.87
C LEU A 182 14.76 -7.13 -12.44
N THR A 183 14.59 -7.46 -11.18
CA THR A 183 14.90 -8.77 -10.60
C THR A 183 13.63 -9.52 -10.22
N TRP A 184 13.75 -10.83 -10.04
CA TRP A 184 12.73 -11.70 -9.50
C TRP A 184 13.32 -12.54 -8.37
N SER A 185 12.58 -12.69 -7.27
CA SER A 185 12.94 -13.56 -6.15
C SER A 185 11.82 -14.57 -5.85
N PRO A 186 12.18 -15.80 -5.43
CA PRO A 186 11.18 -16.79 -5.05
C PRO A 186 10.30 -16.31 -3.90
N PRO A 187 8.96 -16.41 -4.03
CA PRO A 187 8.09 -16.16 -2.90
C PRO A 187 8.38 -17.16 -1.77
N PRO A 188 8.18 -16.76 -0.50
CA PRO A 188 8.34 -17.66 0.62
C PRO A 188 7.38 -18.86 0.50
N PRO A 189 7.81 -20.07 0.89
CA PRO A 189 7.03 -21.28 0.71
C PRO A 189 5.70 -21.19 1.47
N ALA A 190 4.59 -21.27 0.72
CA ALA A 190 3.24 -21.15 1.27
C ALA A 190 2.96 -22.13 2.43
N TRP A 191 3.49 -23.36 2.34
CA TRP A 191 3.33 -24.39 3.37
C TRP A 191 3.98 -24.01 4.72
N LEU A 192 4.95 -23.09 4.74
CA LEU A 192 5.55 -22.57 5.95
C LEU A 192 4.74 -21.39 6.52
N LEU A 193 4.27 -20.49 5.65
CA LEU A 193 3.60 -19.26 6.07
C LEU A 193 2.14 -19.45 6.51
N TRP A 194 1.35 -20.21 5.76
CA TRP A 194 -0.07 -20.39 6.08
C TRP A 194 -0.33 -20.97 7.49
N PRO A 195 0.41 -21.99 7.96
CA PRO A 195 0.28 -22.46 9.33
C PRO A 195 0.55 -21.37 10.38
N VAL A 196 1.53 -20.49 10.15
CA VAL A 196 1.83 -19.37 11.07
C VAL A 196 0.63 -18.43 11.18
N TYR A 197 -0.01 -18.09 10.06
CA TYR A 197 -1.20 -17.22 10.05
C TYR A 197 -2.42 -17.89 10.72
N VAL A 198 -2.62 -19.19 10.49
CA VAL A 198 -3.67 -19.97 11.18
C VAL A 198 -3.42 -20.04 12.68
N VAL A 199 -2.18 -20.24 13.12
CA VAL A 199 -1.81 -20.22 14.54
C VAL A 199 -2.07 -18.84 15.13
N LEU A 200 -1.66 -17.75 14.47
CA LEU A 200 -1.92 -16.39 14.92
C LEU A 200 -3.43 -16.13 15.10
N LEU A 201 -4.25 -16.47 14.10
CA LEU A 201 -5.71 -16.36 14.19
C LEU A 201 -6.23 -17.16 15.39
N SER A 202 -5.81 -18.42 15.53
CA SER A 202 -6.27 -19.33 16.58
C SER A 202 -5.91 -18.83 17.99
N LEU A 203 -4.72 -18.28 18.16
CA LEU A 203 -4.26 -17.68 19.42
C LEU A 203 -5.11 -16.46 19.82
N VAL A 204 -5.48 -15.61 18.86
CA VAL A 204 -6.34 -14.45 19.13
C VAL A 204 -7.78 -14.89 19.44
N VAL A 205 -8.31 -15.90 18.76
CA VAL A 205 -9.62 -16.51 19.11
C VAL A 205 -9.58 -17.07 20.54
N LEU A 206 -8.53 -17.81 20.88
CA LEU A 206 -8.32 -18.39 22.20
C LEU A 206 -8.20 -17.30 23.28
N ALA A 207 -7.60 -16.15 22.97
CA ALA A 207 -7.53 -15.01 23.88
C ALA A 207 -8.95 -14.51 24.26
N GLY A 208 -9.88 -14.49 23.30
CA GLY A 208 -11.30 -14.18 23.55
C GLY A 208 -11.99 -15.19 24.47
N LEU A 209 -11.68 -16.48 24.32
CA LEU A 209 -12.19 -17.55 25.19
C LEU A 209 -11.57 -17.49 26.61
N ARG A 210 -10.27 -17.14 26.70
CA ARG A 210 -9.51 -17.21 27.95
C ARG A 210 -9.92 -16.14 28.95
N GLY A 211 -10.14 -14.91 28.49
CA GLY A 211 -10.55 -13.83 29.38
C GLY A 211 -10.26 -12.42 28.87
N PRO A 212 -10.85 -11.41 29.53
CA PRO A 212 -10.68 -10.00 29.14
C PRO A 212 -9.21 -9.58 29.07
N ALA A 213 -8.36 -10.03 29.99
CA ALA A 213 -6.95 -9.68 30.01
C ALA A 213 -6.20 -10.16 28.74
N ALA A 214 -6.41 -11.42 28.33
CA ALA A 214 -5.79 -11.99 27.13
C ALA A 214 -6.29 -11.26 25.86
N LEU A 215 -7.60 -11.04 25.75
CA LEU A 215 -8.19 -10.29 24.64
C LEU A 215 -7.71 -8.83 24.60
N GLY A 216 -7.50 -8.21 25.76
CA GLY A 216 -6.86 -6.89 25.88
C GLY A 216 -5.42 -6.88 25.38
N GLY A 217 -4.65 -7.93 25.63
CA GLY A 217 -3.31 -8.10 25.05
C GLY A 217 -3.35 -8.17 23.52
N ALA A 218 -4.25 -8.95 22.96
CA ALA A 218 -4.43 -9.06 21.50
C ALA A 218 -4.84 -7.73 20.85
N LEU A 219 -5.72 -6.95 21.51
CA LEU A 219 -6.06 -5.59 21.08
C LEU A 219 -4.84 -4.66 21.06
N GLY A 220 -3.99 -4.72 22.10
CA GLY A 220 -2.77 -3.94 22.17
C GLY A 220 -1.78 -4.30 21.06
N LEU A 221 -1.61 -5.59 20.78
CA LEU A 221 -0.77 -6.07 19.67
C LEU A 221 -1.31 -5.60 18.31
N GLY A 222 -2.62 -5.69 18.10
CA GLY A 222 -3.26 -5.19 16.88
C GLY A 222 -3.03 -3.70 16.66
N ALA A 223 -3.16 -2.87 17.70
CA ALA A 223 -2.87 -1.44 17.62
C ALA A 223 -1.40 -1.15 17.33
N ALA A 224 -0.46 -1.88 17.95
CA ALA A 224 0.96 -1.72 17.67
C ALA A 224 1.31 -2.08 16.23
N ALA A 225 0.76 -3.19 15.70
CA ALA A 225 0.94 -3.59 14.32
C ALA A 225 0.33 -2.58 13.33
N SER A 226 -0.86 -2.08 13.63
CA SER A 226 -1.56 -1.07 12.82
C SER A 226 -0.80 0.27 12.76
N LEU A 227 -0.22 0.71 13.88
CA LEU A 227 0.65 1.89 13.93
C LEU A 227 1.95 1.66 13.18
N TRP A 228 2.62 0.52 13.40
CA TRP A 228 3.84 0.17 12.68
C TRP A 228 3.60 0.18 11.17
N HIS A 229 2.53 -0.49 10.72
CA HIS A 229 2.12 -0.50 9.32
C HIS A 229 1.99 0.92 8.77
N ALA A 230 1.18 1.78 9.40
CA ALA A 230 0.97 3.14 8.92
C ALA A 230 2.25 4.01 8.91
N LEU A 231 3.20 3.75 9.82
CA LEU A 231 4.47 4.46 9.88
C LEU A 231 5.52 3.91 8.90
N ALA A 232 5.44 2.63 8.57
CA ALA A 232 6.40 1.92 7.72
C ALA A 232 5.93 1.80 6.26
N THR A 233 4.68 2.14 5.95
CA THR A 233 4.21 2.31 4.57
C THR A 233 4.87 3.56 3.98
N PRO A 234 5.53 3.48 2.80
CA PRO A 234 6.12 4.64 2.14
C PRO A 234 5.10 5.75 1.92
N ALA A 235 5.54 7.01 2.05
CA ALA A 235 4.68 8.14 1.79
C ALA A 235 4.20 8.14 0.32
N PRO A 236 2.95 8.53 0.06
CA PRO A 236 2.45 8.57 -1.29
C PRO A 236 3.20 9.55 -2.17
N ALA A 237 3.46 9.16 -3.42
CA ALA A 237 3.85 10.10 -4.45
C ALA A 237 2.65 11.03 -4.71
N VAL A 238 2.72 12.26 -4.22
CA VAL A 238 1.59 13.20 -4.32
C VAL A 238 1.74 14.03 -5.59
N THR A 239 1.08 13.61 -6.67
CA THR A 239 0.93 14.42 -7.89
C THR A 239 -0.22 15.43 -7.77
N GLN A 240 -1.25 15.13 -6.96
CA GLN A 240 -2.37 16.04 -6.69
C GLN A 240 -2.76 16.06 -5.19
N GLY A 241 -2.87 17.26 -4.62
CA GLY A 241 -3.22 17.48 -3.21
C GLY A 241 -2.03 17.91 -2.34
N GLY A 242 -2.29 18.24 -1.07
CA GLY A 242 -1.24 18.61 -0.12
C GLY A 242 -0.68 17.39 0.62
N HIS A 243 0.65 17.29 0.72
CA HIS A 243 1.35 16.22 1.46
C HIS A 243 0.81 16.00 2.89
N LEU A 244 0.47 17.10 3.60
CA LEU A 244 -0.13 17.03 4.92
C LEU A 244 -1.45 16.24 4.93
N GLY A 245 -2.33 16.49 3.94
CA GLY A 245 -3.61 15.81 3.84
C GLY A 245 -3.45 14.33 3.55
N ALA A 246 -2.50 13.98 2.70
CA ALA A 246 -2.15 12.59 2.38
C ALA A 246 -1.66 11.84 3.63
N VAL A 247 -0.73 12.42 4.38
CA VAL A 247 -0.21 11.83 5.64
C VAL A 247 -1.32 11.68 6.68
N LEU A 248 -2.16 12.69 6.86
CA LEU A 248 -3.27 12.62 7.82
C LEU A 248 -4.29 11.53 7.45
N SER A 249 -4.59 11.38 6.15
CA SER A 249 -5.47 10.33 5.65
C SER A 249 -4.85 8.94 5.89
N ALA A 250 -3.57 8.76 5.58
CA ALA A 250 -2.85 7.50 5.77
C ALA A 250 -2.77 7.06 7.25
N LEU A 251 -2.66 8.01 8.19
CA LEU A 251 -2.60 7.72 9.63
C LEU A 251 -3.97 7.45 10.27
N LEU A 252 -5.06 7.89 9.65
CA LEU A 252 -6.40 7.83 10.25
C LEU A 252 -6.82 6.41 10.69
N PRO A 253 -6.67 5.34 9.87
CA PRO A 253 -7.03 3.99 10.29
C PRO A 253 -6.29 3.56 11.57
N ALA A 254 -4.98 3.83 11.63
CA ALA A 254 -4.17 3.44 12.77
C ALA A 254 -4.52 4.21 14.05
N LEU A 255 -4.87 5.49 13.93
CA LEU A 255 -5.35 6.30 15.05
C LEU A 255 -6.70 5.79 15.58
N LEU A 256 -7.62 5.40 14.69
CA LEU A 256 -8.92 4.82 15.07
C LEU A 256 -8.75 3.47 15.77
N VAL A 257 -7.94 2.56 15.22
CA VAL A 257 -7.60 1.27 15.85
C VAL A 257 -7.00 1.51 17.23
N THR A 258 -6.05 2.43 17.35
CA THR A 258 -5.40 2.76 18.63
C THR A 258 -6.40 3.27 19.65
N GLY A 259 -7.30 4.17 19.27
CA GLY A 259 -8.36 4.68 20.16
C GLY A 259 -9.27 3.57 20.68
N VAL A 260 -9.75 2.70 19.78
CA VAL A 260 -10.61 1.55 20.15
C VAL A 260 -9.85 0.56 21.04
N ALA A 261 -8.59 0.26 20.72
CA ALA A 261 -7.76 -0.65 21.49
C ALA A 261 -7.48 -0.12 22.91
N VAL A 262 -7.19 1.17 23.08
CA VAL A 262 -7.00 1.80 24.40
C VAL A 262 -8.26 1.65 25.25
N LEU A 263 -9.44 1.90 24.68
CA LEU A 263 -10.71 1.70 25.37
C LEU A 263 -10.94 0.22 25.72
N GLY A 264 -10.60 -0.70 24.82
CA GLY A 264 -10.75 -2.14 24.99
C GLY A 264 -9.83 -2.70 26.07
N VAL A 265 -8.56 -2.28 26.08
CA VAL A 265 -7.57 -2.60 27.13
C VAL A 265 -8.02 -2.05 28.48
N ARG A 266 -8.53 -0.81 28.53
CA ARG A 266 -9.08 -0.22 29.77
C ARG A 266 -10.30 -0.98 30.27
N ALA A 267 -11.18 -1.43 29.38
CA ALA A 267 -12.31 -2.28 29.73
C ALA A 267 -11.84 -3.65 30.27
N ALA A 268 -10.81 -4.23 29.64
CA ALA A 268 -10.23 -5.50 30.04
C ALA A 268 -9.64 -5.46 31.45
N ARG A 269 -8.83 -4.43 31.75
CA ARG A 269 -8.25 -4.19 33.08
C ARG A 269 -9.29 -3.99 34.18
N ARG A 270 -10.50 -3.56 33.81
CA ARG A 270 -11.65 -3.39 34.72
C ARG A 270 -12.55 -4.62 34.79
N GLY A 271 -12.15 -5.75 34.21
CA GLY A 271 -12.94 -6.99 34.20
C GLY A 271 -14.22 -6.92 33.35
N ARG A 272 -14.37 -5.92 32.47
CA ARG A 272 -15.59 -5.69 31.68
C ARG A 272 -15.60 -6.53 30.40
N GLY A 273 -15.61 -7.86 30.54
CA GLY A 273 -15.48 -8.82 29.42
C GLY A 273 -16.41 -8.57 28.24
N GLY A 274 -17.68 -8.22 28.49
CA GLY A 274 -18.65 -7.94 27.43
C GLY A 274 -18.29 -6.70 26.60
N LEU A 275 -17.81 -5.64 27.25
CA LEU A 275 -17.36 -4.42 26.56
C LEU A 275 -16.04 -4.65 25.83
N THR A 276 -15.10 -5.39 26.42
CA THR A 276 -13.85 -5.80 25.76
C THR A 276 -14.15 -6.59 24.49
N GLY A 277 -15.11 -7.53 24.53
CA GLY A 277 -15.53 -8.30 23.36
C GLY A 277 -16.09 -7.44 22.22
N VAL A 278 -16.98 -6.48 22.53
CA VAL A 278 -17.52 -5.55 21.52
C VAL A 278 -16.41 -4.69 20.91
N LEU A 279 -15.51 -4.14 21.72
CA LEU A 279 -14.39 -3.33 21.24
C LEU A 279 -13.39 -4.15 20.42
N ALA A 280 -13.20 -5.43 20.74
CA ALA A 280 -12.40 -6.36 19.93
C ALA A 280 -13.01 -6.58 18.55
N VAL A 281 -14.34 -6.76 18.43
CA VAL A 281 -15.00 -6.88 17.13
C VAL A 281 -14.78 -5.64 16.27
N VAL A 282 -14.92 -4.45 16.87
CA VAL A 282 -14.75 -3.17 16.18
C VAL A 282 -13.30 -2.98 15.72
N ALA A 283 -12.33 -3.21 16.61
CA ALA A 283 -10.92 -3.13 16.26
C ALA A 283 -10.55 -4.17 15.19
N GLY A 284 -11.08 -5.39 15.30
CA GLY A 284 -10.86 -6.46 14.32
C GLY A 284 -11.33 -6.07 12.91
N TRP A 285 -12.51 -5.46 12.80
CA TRP A 285 -12.99 -4.93 11.52
C TRP A 285 -12.11 -3.80 10.97
N LEU A 286 -11.71 -2.83 11.81
CA LEU A 286 -10.83 -1.75 11.39
C LEU A 286 -9.46 -2.27 10.92
N LEU A 287 -8.91 -3.28 11.58
CA LEU A 287 -7.67 -3.93 11.18
C LEU A 287 -7.79 -4.64 9.83
N LEU A 288 -8.90 -5.34 9.59
CA LEU A 288 -9.17 -5.97 8.29
C LEU A 288 -9.28 -4.94 7.17
N VAL A 289 -9.99 -3.83 7.39
CA VAL A 289 -10.09 -2.74 6.42
C VAL A 289 -8.72 -2.15 6.10
N GLN A 290 -7.86 -1.98 7.10
CA GLN A 290 -6.51 -1.46 6.91
C GLN A 290 -5.58 -2.46 6.21
N GLY A 291 -5.67 -3.75 6.51
CA GLY A 291 -4.72 -4.77 6.01
C GLY A 291 -5.12 -5.46 4.71
N LEU A 292 -6.40 -5.45 4.31
CA LEU A 292 -6.88 -6.13 3.10
C LEU A 292 -6.27 -5.62 1.79
N PRO A 293 -6.02 -4.31 1.60
CA PRO A 293 -5.33 -3.81 0.42
C PRO A 293 -3.93 -4.42 0.24
N ASP A 294 -3.28 -4.77 1.35
CA ASP A 294 -1.87 -5.18 1.38
C ASP A 294 -1.73 -6.71 1.58
N VAL A 295 -2.78 -7.48 1.27
CA VAL A 295 -2.85 -8.91 1.54
C VAL A 295 -1.79 -9.72 0.80
N ASP A 296 -1.35 -9.23 -0.37
CA ASP A 296 -0.29 -9.78 -1.22
C ASP A 296 1.06 -9.88 -0.52
N VAL A 297 1.34 -9.01 0.45
CA VAL A 297 2.50 -9.07 1.36
C VAL A 297 2.61 -10.41 2.06
N LEU A 298 1.52 -11.16 2.24
CA LEU A 298 1.55 -12.43 2.96
C LEU A 298 2.22 -13.57 2.17
N TRP A 299 2.35 -13.47 0.85
CA TRP A 299 2.88 -14.56 0.01
C TRP A 299 3.89 -14.15 -1.06
N THR A 300 4.19 -12.85 -1.19
CA THR A 300 5.16 -12.35 -2.17
C THR A 300 6.58 -12.28 -1.60
N ALA A 301 7.61 -12.20 -2.45
CA ALA A 301 9.00 -12.09 -2.01
C ALA A 301 9.32 -10.70 -1.39
N HIS A 302 9.00 -9.63 -2.11
CA HIS A 302 9.26 -8.25 -1.75
C HIS A 302 8.03 -7.58 -1.15
N VAL A 303 8.25 -6.64 -0.23
CA VAL A 303 7.20 -5.94 0.54
C VAL A 303 7.48 -4.45 0.48
N LEU A 304 6.46 -3.66 0.17
CA LEU A 304 6.54 -2.22 0.09
C LEU A 304 6.59 -1.62 1.50
N THR A 305 7.80 -1.46 2.04
CA THR A 305 8.00 -0.90 3.39
C THR A 305 9.31 -0.14 3.51
N THR A 306 9.32 0.93 4.31
CA THR A 306 10.53 1.68 4.69
C THR A 306 11.27 1.05 5.89
N GLY A 307 10.66 0.04 6.53
CA GLY A 307 11.25 -0.69 7.66
C GLY A 307 11.70 -2.11 7.29
N PRO A 308 12.08 -2.94 8.29
CA PRO A 308 12.43 -4.33 8.02
C PRO A 308 11.27 -5.13 7.41
N THR A 309 11.54 -5.83 6.29
CA THR A 309 10.56 -6.64 5.53
C THR A 309 9.77 -7.61 6.41
N LEU A 310 10.45 -8.28 7.36
CA LEU A 310 9.81 -9.21 8.30
C LEU A 310 8.78 -8.52 9.20
N LEU A 311 9.05 -7.28 9.63
CA LEU A 311 8.11 -6.51 10.45
C LEU A 311 6.92 -6.00 9.63
N GLY A 312 7.15 -5.59 8.38
CA GLY A 312 6.06 -5.27 7.44
C GLY A 312 5.11 -6.45 7.27
N ARG A 313 5.64 -7.63 6.95
CA ARG A 313 4.85 -8.86 6.80
C ARG A 313 4.14 -9.28 8.09
N ALA A 314 4.83 -9.23 9.23
CA ALA A 314 4.23 -9.54 10.52
C ALA A 314 3.10 -8.57 10.87
N ALA A 315 3.23 -7.29 10.55
CA ALA A 315 2.18 -6.30 10.77
C ALA A 315 0.94 -6.65 9.95
N VAL A 316 1.07 -6.86 8.64
CA VAL A 316 -0.05 -7.28 7.76
C VAL A 316 -0.68 -8.58 8.25
N ALA A 317 0.11 -9.56 8.68
CA ALA A 317 -0.40 -10.80 9.25
C ALA A 317 -1.24 -10.57 10.52
N VAL A 318 -0.82 -9.65 11.40
CA VAL A 318 -1.61 -9.26 12.58
C VAL A 318 -2.87 -8.49 12.19
N LEU A 319 -2.80 -7.58 11.21
CA LEU A 319 -3.97 -6.85 10.70
C LEU A 319 -5.04 -7.83 10.17
N LEU A 320 -4.63 -8.83 9.38
CA LEU A 320 -5.53 -9.78 8.75
C LEU A 320 -5.93 -10.94 9.67
N ALA A 321 -4.99 -11.81 10.03
CA ALA A 321 -5.28 -13.00 10.85
C ALA A 321 -5.65 -12.62 12.28
N GLY A 322 -4.95 -11.63 12.85
CA GLY A 322 -5.30 -11.08 14.17
C GLY A 322 -6.62 -10.31 14.16
N GLY A 323 -6.89 -9.52 13.12
CA GLY A 323 -8.18 -8.84 12.93
C GLY A 323 -9.36 -9.81 12.87
N ALA A 324 -9.27 -10.85 12.04
CA ALA A 324 -10.27 -11.92 11.96
C ALA A 324 -10.43 -12.65 13.30
N GLY A 325 -9.32 -12.96 13.97
CA GLY A 325 -9.33 -13.56 15.30
C GLY A 325 -10.01 -12.67 16.35
N LEU A 326 -9.81 -11.35 16.31
CA LEU A 326 -10.45 -10.38 17.21
C LEU A 326 -11.96 -10.29 16.97
N VAL A 327 -12.42 -10.40 15.72
CA VAL A 327 -13.86 -10.49 15.40
C VAL A 327 -14.47 -11.74 16.04
N VAL A 328 -13.91 -12.91 15.77
CA VAL A 328 -14.44 -14.18 16.30
C VAL A 328 -14.31 -14.25 17.82
N GLY A 329 -13.11 -14.01 18.36
CA GLY A 329 -12.83 -14.02 19.79
C GLY A 329 -13.63 -12.96 20.56
N GLY A 330 -13.84 -11.78 19.96
CA GLY A 330 -14.65 -10.71 20.53
C GLY A 330 -16.13 -11.07 20.63
N VAL A 331 -16.70 -11.71 19.60
CA VAL A 331 -18.08 -12.23 19.64
C VAL A 331 -18.24 -13.27 20.74
N LEU A 332 -17.29 -14.21 20.85
CA LEU A 332 -17.32 -15.26 21.88
C LEU A 332 -17.22 -14.66 23.30
N ALA A 333 -16.31 -13.70 23.51
CA ALA A 333 -16.15 -12.99 24.79
C ALA A 333 -17.41 -12.21 25.19
N ALA A 334 -18.07 -11.57 24.21
CA ALA A 334 -19.30 -10.82 24.42
C ALA A 334 -20.47 -11.71 24.80
N ARG A 335 -20.63 -12.87 24.14
CA ARG A 335 -21.67 -13.87 24.45
C ARG A 335 -21.52 -14.42 25.86
N ARG A 336 -20.33 -14.94 26.19
CA ARG A 336 -20.04 -15.50 27.53
C ARG A 336 -20.33 -14.53 28.67
N SER A 337 -20.03 -13.25 28.47
CA SER A 337 -20.26 -12.21 29.49
C SER A 337 -21.75 -11.88 29.68
N ARG A 338 -22.59 -12.11 28.66
CA ARG A 338 -24.06 -11.98 28.79
C ARG A 338 -24.63 -13.15 29.57
N ASP A 339 -24.22 -14.37 29.22
CA ASP A 339 -24.72 -15.60 29.84
C ASP A 339 -24.39 -15.65 31.35
N ALA A 340 -23.19 -15.20 31.73
CA ALA A 340 -22.80 -15.07 33.12
C ALA A 340 -23.65 -14.04 33.91
N GLY A 341 -24.11 -12.98 33.26
CA GLY A 341 -24.96 -11.97 33.89
C GLY A 341 -26.42 -12.40 34.05
N SER A 342 -26.92 -13.28 33.16
CA SER A 342 -28.26 -13.86 33.30
C SER A 342 -28.35 -14.93 34.38
N ALA A 343 -27.26 -15.65 34.67
CA ALA A 343 -27.23 -16.68 35.71
C ALA A 343 -27.25 -16.13 37.14
N THR A 344 -26.98 -14.84 37.34
CA THR A 344 -26.84 -14.19 38.66
C THR A 344 -28.10 -13.47 39.16
N VAL A 345 -29.23 -13.57 38.47
CA VAL A 345 -30.52 -13.02 38.95
C VAL A 345 -31.34 -14.17 39.56
N PRO A 346 -31.46 -14.28 40.90
CA PRO A 346 -32.39 -15.22 41.51
C PRO A 346 -33.84 -14.79 41.22
N ALA A 347 -34.72 -15.78 41.06
CA ALA A 347 -36.16 -15.59 40.91
C ALA A 347 -36.80 -14.94 42.15
#